data_AF-A0A6B1D1A2-F1
#
_entry.id   AF-A0A6B1D1A2-F1
#
_cell.length_a   1.000
_cell.length_b   1.000
_cell.length_c   1.000
_cell.angle_alpha   90.00
_cell.angle_beta   90.00
_cell.angle_gamma   90.00
#
_symmetry.space_group_name_H-M   'P 1'
#
loop_
_entity.id
_entity.type
_entity.pdbx_description
1 polymer ?
#
loop_
_entity_poly.entity_id
_entity_poly.type
_entity_poly.pdbx_seq_one_letter_code
_entity_poly.pdbx_strand_id
1 'polypeptide(L)'
;MAVFVIAFYGGSLYTHDPAEAQLLVDEFMKDLEGIDGVGIFIHNTTLALVMFIPGFGTVFGIVSGVSTGYMLSAIMTISPEIPISPLELLFLTPFGLLEITAYSLAGSRSFLLIYKIIKKVSIRSDGRIVAIEVGVTASLLLAGGLIEYYMIEMAQEVGVF
;
A
#
# COMPACT_ATOMS: atom_id res chain seq x y z
N MET A 1 0.12 -1.90 11.69
CA MET A 1 0.38 -3.17 10.98
C MET A 1 -0.81 -4.09 11.01
N ALA A 2 -1.23 -4.63 12.16
CA ALA A 2 -2.34 -5.60 12.22
C ALA A 2 -3.63 -5.13 11.52
N VAL A 3 -4.07 -3.89 11.74
CA VAL A 3 -5.28 -3.34 11.09
C VAL A 3 -5.18 -3.31 9.57
N PHE A 4 -4.05 -2.83 9.02
CA PHE A 4 -3.82 -2.80 7.58
C PHE A 4 -3.77 -4.21 6.99
N VAL A 5 -3.05 -5.13 7.64
CA VAL A 5 -2.92 -6.52 7.19
C VAL A 5 -4.27 -7.25 7.23
N ILE A 6 -5.09 -7.03 8.25
CA ILE A 6 -6.44 -7.61 8.33
C ILE A 6 -7.32 -7.04 7.22
N ALA A 7 -7.26 -5.73 6.98
CA ALA A 7 -8.00 -5.08 5.90
C ALA A 7 -7.58 -5.62 4.53
N PHE A 8 -6.27 -5.71 4.28
CA PHE A 8 -5.68 -6.31 3.09
C PHE A 8 -6.12 -7.75 2.91
N TYR A 9 -6.02 -8.56 3.96
CA TYR A 9 -6.45 -9.95 3.89
C TYR A 9 -7.94 -10.05 3.54
N GLY A 10 -8.79 -9.22 4.16
CA GLY A 10 -10.20 -9.14 3.83
C GLY A 10 -10.46 -8.82 2.35
N GLY A 11 -9.71 -7.88 1.76
CA GLY A 11 -9.78 -7.61 0.32
C GLY A 11 -9.30 -8.79 -0.53
N SER A 12 -8.22 -9.45 -0.11
CA SER A 12 -7.63 -10.59 -0.84
C SER A 12 -8.49 -11.85 -0.87
N LEU A 13 -9.47 -11.95 0.02
CA LEU A 13 -10.44 -13.05 0.05
C LEU A 13 -11.55 -12.90 -0.99
N TYR A 14 -11.61 -11.78 -1.72
CA TYR A 14 -12.62 -11.57 -2.73
C TYR A 14 -12.39 -12.50 -3.93
N THR A 15 -13.45 -13.22 -4.31
CA THR A 15 -13.48 -14.06 -5.50
C THR A 15 -14.01 -13.26 -6.67
N HIS A 16 -13.25 -13.22 -7.76
CA HIS A 16 -13.64 -12.49 -8.97
C HIS A 16 -14.10 -13.47 -10.06
N ASP A 17 -15.05 -13.03 -10.88
CA ASP A 17 -15.26 -13.67 -12.18
C ASP A 17 -14.07 -13.33 -13.10
N PRO A 18 -13.52 -14.27 -13.88
CA PRO A 18 -12.34 -14.00 -14.72
C PRO A 18 -12.51 -12.83 -15.69
N ALA A 19 -13.71 -12.59 -16.23
CA ALA A 19 -13.94 -11.48 -17.15
C ALA A 19 -13.95 -10.12 -16.42
N GLU A 20 -14.51 -10.08 -15.21
CA GLU A 20 -14.47 -8.88 -14.35
C GLU A 20 -13.05 -8.60 -13.85
N ALA A 21 -12.33 -9.65 -13.44
CA ALA A 21 -10.93 -9.54 -13.01
C ALA A 21 -10.04 -9.00 -14.13
N GLN A 22 -10.21 -9.49 -15.37
CA GLN A 22 -9.46 -9.00 -16.52
C GLN A 22 -9.71 -7.50 -16.76
N LEU A 23 -10.97 -7.05 -16.75
CA LEU A 23 -11.30 -5.63 -16.94
C LEU A 23 -10.68 -4.75 -15.85
N LEU A 24 -10.75 -5.19 -14.59
CA LEU A 24 -10.17 -4.47 -13.46
C LEU A 24 -8.64 -4.37 -13.57
N VAL A 25 -7.97 -5.47 -13.93
CA VAL A 25 -6.51 -5.49 -14.09
C VAL A 25 -6.09 -4.68 -15.31
N ASP A 26 -6.83 -4.71 -16.42
CA ASP A 26 -6.53 -3.91 -17.61
C ASP A 26 -6.61 -2.41 -17.30
N GLU A 27 -7.63 -1.97 -16.55
CA GLU A 27 -7.77 -0.58 -16.12
C GLU A 27 -6.61 -0.16 -15.20
N PHE A 28 -6.24 -1.04 -14.27
CA PHE A 28 -5.09 -0.82 -13.39
C PHE A 28 -3.76 -0.73 -14.14
N MET A 29 -3.49 -1.66 -15.06
CA MET A 29 -2.26 -1.69 -15.84
C MET A 29 -2.15 -0.47 -16.74
N LYS A 30 -3.27 0.03 -17.27
CA LYS A 30 -3.32 1.28 -18.02
C LYS A 30 -2.96 2.49 -17.17
N ASP A 31 -3.42 2.53 -15.92
CA ASP A 31 -3.04 3.60 -14.98
C ASP A 31 -1.57 3.53 -14.57
N LEU A 32 -0.96 2.33 -14.64
CA LEU A 32 0.46 2.10 -14.38
C LEU A 32 1.36 2.22 -15.61
N GLU A 33 0.81 2.40 -16.81
CA GLU A 33 1.58 2.42 -18.05
C GLU A 33 2.57 3.59 -18.06
N GLY A 34 3.87 3.28 -18.17
CA GLY A 34 4.94 4.28 -18.18
C GLY A 34 5.34 4.82 -16.79
N ILE A 35 4.86 4.22 -15.70
CA ILE A 35 5.30 4.54 -14.35
C ILE A 35 6.69 3.92 -14.09
N ASP A 36 7.69 4.77 -13.90
CA ASP A 36 9.01 4.36 -13.43
C ASP A 36 9.05 4.25 -11.89
N GLY A 37 10.17 3.80 -11.32
CA GLY A 37 10.31 3.69 -9.86
C GLY A 37 10.08 5.01 -9.10
N VAL A 38 10.30 6.18 -9.73
CA VAL A 38 9.97 7.48 -9.13
C VAL A 38 8.46 7.70 -9.12
N GLY A 39 7.77 7.31 -10.19
CA GLY A 39 6.31 7.33 -10.25
C GLY A 39 5.66 6.43 -9.19
N ILE A 40 6.17 5.21 -8.98
CA ILE A 40 5.71 4.31 -7.91
C ILE A 40 5.90 4.97 -6.53
N PHE A 41 7.10 5.53 -6.30
CA PHE A 41 7.39 6.27 -5.07
C PHE A 41 6.42 7.44 -4.84
N ILE A 42 6.14 8.25 -5.86
CA ILE A 42 5.23 9.40 -5.77
C ILE A 42 3.81 8.93 -5.46
N HIS A 43 3.34 7.89 -6.15
CA HIS A 43 2.01 7.33 -5.93
C HIS A 43 1.83 6.87 -4.47
N ASN A 44 2.74 6.03 -3.99
CA ASN A 44 2.67 5.49 -2.63
C ASN A 44 2.87 6.57 -1.57
N THR A 45 3.78 7.53 -1.81
CA THR A 45 3.99 8.64 -0.88
C THR A 45 2.76 9.53 -0.79
N THR A 46 2.06 9.76 -1.90
CA THR A 46 0.80 10.52 -1.92
C THR A 46 -0.25 9.85 -1.05
N LEU A 47 -0.44 8.54 -1.19
CA LEU A 47 -1.35 7.76 -0.34
C LEU A 47 -0.94 7.85 1.14
N ALA A 48 0.35 7.67 1.44
CA ALA A 48 0.85 7.70 2.81
C ALA A 48 0.70 9.07 3.48
N LEU A 49 0.89 10.17 2.75
CA LEU A 49 0.71 11.53 3.26
C LEU A 49 -0.74 11.79 3.68
N VAL A 50 -1.70 11.31 2.88
CA VAL A 50 -3.13 11.35 3.23
C VAL A 50 -3.40 10.56 4.53
N MET A 51 -2.67 9.46 4.76
CA MET A 51 -2.79 8.66 5.98
C MET A 51 -2.30 9.36 7.26
N PHE A 52 -1.60 10.50 7.18
CA PHE A 52 -1.23 11.29 8.37
C PHE A 52 -2.35 12.23 8.87
N ILE A 53 -3.43 12.43 8.09
CA ILE A 53 -4.54 13.31 8.49
C ILE A 53 -5.24 12.71 9.72
N PRO A 54 -5.34 13.43 10.86
CA PRO A 54 -5.89 12.88 12.10
C PRO A 54 -7.27 12.24 11.94
N GLY A 55 -7.38 10.95 12.27
CA GLY A 55 -8.61 10.17 12.21
C GLY A 55 -8.95 9.69 10.80
N PHE A 56 -8.99 10.61 9.83
CA PHE A 56 -9.23 10.27 8.42
C PHE A 56 -8.21 9.27 7.90
N GLY A 57 -6.93 9.49 8.17
CA GLY A 57 -5.85 8.69 7.64
C GLY A 57 -5.88 7.23 8.12
N THR A 58 -6.46 6.98 9.29
CA THR A 58 -6.68 5.62 9.81
C THR A 58 -7.77 4.90 9.01
N VAL A 59 -8.88 5.58 8.72
CA VAL A 59 -9.95 5.03 7.86
C VAL A 59 -9.43 4.84 6.44
N PHE A 60 -8.71 5.82 5.91
CA PHE A 60 -8.12 5.76 4.58
C PHE A 60 -7.11 4.60 4.46
N GLY A 61 -6.28 4.37 5.48
CA GLY A 61 -5.38 3.23 5.53
C GLY A 61 -6.10 1.87 5.53
N ILE A 62 -7.26 1.76 6.17
CA ILE A 62 -8.10 0.55 6.11
C ILE A 62 -8.63 0.35 4.68
N VAL A 63 -9.21 1.40 4.09
CA VAL A 63 -9.75 1.34 2.72
C VAL A 63 -8.64 0.98 1.73
N SER A 64 -7.48 1.63 1.82
CA SER A 64 -6.31 1.32 1.01
C SER A 64 -5.90 -0.15 1.15
N GLY A 65 -5.82 -0.68 2.38
CA GLY A 65 -5.54 -2.11 2.59
C GLY A 65 -6.53 -3.01 1.85
N VAL A 66 -7.84 -2.80 2.06
CA VAL A 66 -8.89 -3.59 1.37
C VAL A 66 -8.75 -3.49 -0.15
N SER A 67 -8.60 -2.27 -0.70
CA SER A 67 -8.50 -2.03 -2.14
C SER A 67 -7.27 -2.70 -2.75
N THR A 68 -6.11 -2.63 -2.09
CA THR A 68 -4.89 -3.32 -2.55
C THR A 68 -5.08 -4.84 -2.54
N GLY A 69 -5.66 -5.40 -1.47
CA GLY A 69 -5.95 -6.82 -1.39
C GLY A 69 -6.91 -7.29 -2.48
N TYR A 70 -7.95 -6.50 -2.77
CA TYR A 70 -8.95 -6.76 -3.81
C TYR A 70 -8.34 -6.74 -5.22
N MET A 71 -7.47 -5.77 -5.52
CA MET A 71 -6.74 -5.72 -6.79
C MET A 71 -5.82 -6.92 -6.96
N LEU A 72 -5.05 -7.28 -5.92
CA LEU A 72 -4.18 -8.44 -5.98
C LEU A 72 -4.94 -9.76 -6.15
N SER A 73 -6.13 -9.92 -5.54
CA SER A 73 -6.92 -11.13 -5.78
C SER A 73 -7.44 -11.22 -7.22
N ALA A 74 -7.70 -10.09 -7.89
CA ALA A 74 -8.02 -10.06 -9.31
C ALA A 74 -6.82 -10.46 -10.18
N ILE A 75 -5.63 -9.92 -9.90
CA ILE A 75 -4.38 -10.31 -10.59
C ILE A 75 -4.13 -11.83 -10.46
N MET A 76 -4.30 -12.40 -9.27
CA MET A 76 -4.12 -13.83 -9.05
C MET A 76 -5.21 -14.69 -9.72
N THR A 77 -6.41 -14.15 -9.93
CA THR A 77 -7.50 -14.84 -10.63
C THR A 77 -7.16 -15.02 -12.12
N ILE A 78 -6.55 -14.01 -12.76
CA ILE A 78 -6.16 -14.08 -14.18
C ILE A 78 -4.75 -14.66 -14.40
N SER A 79 -3.95 -14.80 -13.34
CA SER A 79 -2.59 -15.35 -13.37
C SER A 79 -2.48 -16.66 -12.58
N PRO A 80 -3.24 -17.72 -12.93
CA PRO A 80 -3.30 -18.96 -12.14
C PRO A 80 -1.98 -19.72 -12.10
N GLU A 81 -1.03 -19.39 -12.99
CA GLU A 81 0.29 -20.01 -13.04
C GLU A 81 1.25 -19.50 -11.95
N ILE A 82 0.87 -18.46 -11.20
CA ILE A 82 1.65 -17.91 -10.09
C ILE A 82 1.11 -18.50 -8.78
N PRO A 83 1.78 -19.51 -8.18
CA PRO A 83 1.28 -20.21 -7.00
C PRO A 83 1.60 -19.42 -5.71
N ILE A 84 1.40 -18.11 -5.71
CA ILE A 84 1.70 -17.22 -4.59
C ILE A 84 0.41 -16.50 -4.22
N SER A 85 -0.01 -16.61 -2.95
CA SER A 85 -1.16 -15.87 -2.45
C SER A 85 -0.86 -14.36 -2.37
N PRO A 86 -1.88 -13.49 -2.43
CA PRO A 86 -1.69 -12.04 -2.24
C PRO A 86 -0.98 -11.68 -0.93
N LEU A 87 -1.22 -12.45 0.12
CA LEU A 87 -0.59 -12.26 1.42
C LEU A 87 0.90 -12.62 1.38
N GLU A 88 1.26 -13.70 0.67
CA GLU A 88 2.66 -14.07 0.45
C GLU A 88 3.37 -13.01 -0.39
N LEU A 89 2.75 -12.46 -1.42
CA LEU A 89 3.34 -11.36 -2.18
C LEU A 89 3.64 -10.14 -1.27
N LEU A 90 2.72 -9.79 -0.38
CA LEU A 90 2.90 -8.67 0.55
C LEU A 90 4.05 -8.88 1.55
N PHE A 91 4.21 -10.11 2.08
CA PHE A 91 5.18 -10.39 3.15
C PHE A 91 6.52 -10.95 2.65
N LEU A 92 6.56 -11.58 1.49
CA LEU A 92 7.78 -12.16 0.93
C LEU A 92 8.52 -11.19 0.01
N THR A 93 7.89 -10.09 -0.40
CA THR A 93 8.57 -9.06 -1.20
C THR A 93 9.15 -7.96 -0.30
N PRO A 94 10.38 -7.50 -0.59
CA PRO A 94 11.00 -6.40 0.15
C PRO A 94 10.20 -5.10 0.02
N PHE A 95 9.64 -4.78 -1.16
CA PHE A 95 8.82 -3.57 -1.33
C PHE A 95 7.53 -3.64 -0.51
N GLY A 96 6.83 -4.79 -0.49
CA GLY A 96 5.63 -4.98 0.30
C GLY A 96 5.85 -4.75 1.80
N LEU A 97 6.97 -5.25 2.35
CA LEU A 97 7.33 -5.00 3.75
C LEU A 97 7.60 -3.52 4.05
N LEU A 98 8.24 -2.80 3.13
CA LEU A 98 8.51 -1.37 3.26
C LEU A 98 7.22 -0.55 3.21
N GLU A 99 6.32 -0.87 2.28
CA GLU A 99 5.01 -0.22 2.13
C GLU A 99 4.11 -0.43 3.35
N ILE A 100 3.90 -1.67 3.80
CA ILE A 100 3.03 -1.93 4.95
C ILE A 100 3.56 -1.26 6.21
N THR A 101 4.88 -1.15 6.34
CA THR A 101 5.53 -0.44 7.45
C THR A 101 5.27 1.05 7.35
N ALA A 102 5.45 1.64 6.17
CA ALA A 102 5.21 3.04 5.88
C ALA A 102 3.74 3.45 6.12
N TYR A 103 2.79 2.70 5.57
CA TYR A 103 1.35 2.94 5.74
C TYR A 103 0.90 2.69 7.18
N SER A 104 1.47 1.70 7.85
CA SER A 104 1.20 1.45 9.27
C SER A 104 1.66 2.60 10.15
N LEU A 105 2.84 3.18 9.87
CA LEU A 105 3.36 4.32 10.62
C LEU A 105 2.43 5.53 10.47
N ALA A 106 2.09 5.88 9.22
CA ALA A 106 1.22 7.02 8.91
C ALA A 106 -0.17 6.86 9.55
N GLY A 107 -0.84 5.72 9.32
CA GLY A 107 -2.17 5.44 9.86
C GLY A 107 -2.20 5.38 11.40
N SER A 108 -1.12 4.90 12.03
CA SER A 108 -0.99 4.90 13.50
C SER A 108 -0.84 6.32 14.04
N ARG A 109 -0.06 7.17 13.38
CA ARG A 109 0.07 8.58 13.77
C ARG A 109 -1.26 9.32 13.62
N SER A 110 -2.00 9.10 12.54
CA SER A 110 -3.36 9.61 12.38
C SER A 110 -4.26 9.23 13.57
N PHE A 111 -4.23 7.96 13.99
CA PHE A 111 -5.03 7.48 15.12
C PHE A 111 -4.62 8.15 16.45
N LEU A 112 -3.32 8.25 16.71
CA LEU A 112 -2.80 8.89 17.92
C LEU A 112 -3.19 10.37 17.99
N LEU A 113 -3.10 11.09 16.87
CA LEU A 113 -3.48 12.50 16.80
C LEU A 113 -4.97 12.69 17.08
N ILE A 114 -5.86 11.91 16.45
CA ILE A 114 -7.30 12.02 16.72
C ILE A 114 -7.65 11.63 18.16
N TYR A 115 -6.99 10.60 18.71
CA TYR A 115 -7.17 10.20 20.10
C TYR A 115 -6.81 11.34 21.06
N LYS A 116 -5.66 11.99 20.86
CA LYS A 116 -5.24 13.14 21.67
C LYS A 116 -6.21 14.32 21.55
N ILE A 117 -6.70 14.60 20.34
CA ILE A 117 -7.72 15.64 20.09
C ILE A 117 -9.00 15.34 20.90
N ILE A 118 -9.53 14.12 20.81
CA ILE A 118 -10.73 13.68 21.54
C ILE A 118 -10.51 13.78 23.06
N LYS A 119 -9.33 13.39 23.54
CA LYS A 119 -8.95 13.45 24.96
C LYS A 119 -8.51 14.84 25.42
N LYS A 120 -8.57 15.85 24.56
CA LYS A 120 -8.14 17.24 24.84
C LYS A 120 -6.69 17.32 25.34
N VAL A 121 -5.84 16.40 24.91
CA VAL A 121 -4.39 16.42 25.16
C VAL A 121 -3.73 17.28 24.10
N SER A 122 -2.82 18.17 24.49
CA SER A 122 -2.10 19.04 23.56
C SER A 122 -1.36 18.24 22.48
N ILE A 123 -1.50 18.66 21.23
CA ILE A 123 -0.79 18.10 20.06
C ILE A 123 0.31 19.01 19.53
N ARG A 124 0.59 20.16 20.18
CA ARG A 124 1.56 21.15 19.68
C ARG A 124 2.97 20.57 19.52
N SER A 125 3.37 19.67 20.41
CA SER A 125 4.67 19.01 20.37
C SER A 125 4.77 17.92 19.31
N ASP A 126 3.64 17.43 18.78
CA ASP A 126 3.62 16.30 17.84
C ASP A 126 4.07 16.72 16.44
N GLY A 127 4.04 18.00 16.08
CA GLY A 127 4.44 18.47 14.75
C GLY A 127 5.84 18.05 14.34
N ARG A 128 6.81 18.11 15.28
CA ARG A 128 8.18 17.62 15.02
C ARG A 128 8.22 16.10 14.80
N ILE A 129 7.42 15.36 15.56
CA ILE A 129 7.37 13.90 15.45
C ILE A 129 6.73 13.51 14.12
N VAL A 130 5.62 14.12 13.75
CA VAL A 130 4.95 13.92 12.45
C VAL A 130 5.91 14.21 11.30
N ALA A 131 6.66 15.32 11.36
CA ALA A 131 7.64 15.64 10.31
C ALA A 131 8.73 14.57 10.17
N ILE A 132 9.25 14.05 11.29
CA ILE A 132 10.23 12.95 11.28
C ILE A 132 9.61 11.69 10.68
N GLU A 133 8.40 11.33 11.10
CA GLU A 133 7.71 10.14 10.61
C GLU A 133 7.37 10.24 9.12
N VAL A 134 6.97 11.41 8.63
CA VAL A 134 6.80 11.67 7.19
C VAL A 134 8.11 11.43 6.44
N GLY A 135 9.24 11.91 6.97
CA GLY A 135 10.55 11.67 6.38
C GLY A 135 10.94 10.19 6.35
N VAL A 136 10.66 9.45 7.43
CA VAL A 136 10.88 7.99 7.51
C VAL A 136 9.99 7.26 6.51
N THR A 137 8.69 7.57 6.48
CA THR A 137 7.72 7.02 5.53
C THR A 137 8.16 7.27 4.09
N ALA A 138 8.53 8.49 3.72
CA ALA A 138 9.00 8.80 2.38
C ALA A 138 10.29 8.03 2.02
N SER A 139 11.21 7.86 2.97
CA SER A 139 12.45 7.10 2.73
C SER A 139 12.18 5.61 2.51
N LEU A 140 11.27 5.02 3.29
CA LEU A 140 10.83 3.62 3.12
C LEU A 140 10.17 3.42 1.75
N LEU A 141 9.28 4.35 1.35
CA LEU A 141 8.57 4.26 0.08
C LEU A 141 9.46 4.56 -1.13
N LEU A 142 10.50 5.37 -0.98
CA LEU A 142 11.49 5.57 -2.04
C LEU A 142 12.28 4.28 -2.29
N ALA A 143 12.74 3.63 -1.22
CA ALA A 143 13.38 2.32 -1.34
C ALA A 143 12.40 1.28 -1.90
N GLY A 144 11.17 1.27 -1.42
CA GLY A 144 10.10 0.38 -1.88
C GLY A 144 9.84 0.52 -3.38
N GLY A 145 9.56 1.73 -3.85
CA GLY A 145 9.24 1.99 -5.26
C GLY A 145 10.39 1.69 -6.22
N LEU A 146 11.64 1.96 -5.82
CA LEU A 146 12.81 1.54 -6.62
C LEU A 146 12.92 0.02 -6.70
N ILE A 147 12.80 -0.68 -5.57
CA ILE A 147 12.89 -2.14 -5.52
C ILE A 147 11.75 -2.79 -6.31
N GLU A 148 10.52 -2.28 -6.15
CA GLU A 148 9.34 -2.75 -6.86
C GLU A 148 9.50 -2.61 -8.37
N TYR A 149 9.94 -1.45 -8.84
CA TYR A 149 10.21 -1.21 -10.26
C TYR A 149 11.23 -2.21 -10.83
N TYR A 150 12.37 -2.40 -10.16
CA TYR A 150 13.36 -3.39 -10.61
C TYR A 150 12.81 -4.81 -10.60
N MET A 151 11.97 -5.18 -9.62
CA MET A 151 11.36 -6.50 -9.57
C MET A 151 10.37 -6.73 -10.72
N ILE A 152 9.59 -5.72 -11.08
CA ILE A 152 8.67 -5.77 -12.23
C ILE A 152 9.45 -5.89 -13.54
N GLU A 153 10.48 -5.07 -13.73
CA GLU A 153 11.33 -5.10 -14.93
C GLU A 153 11.99 -6.48 -15.10
N MET A 154 12.60 -7.02 -14.03
CA MET A 154 13.17 -8.36 -14.06
C MET A 154 12.12 -9.44 -14.37
N ALA A 155 10.91 -9.34 -13.82
CA ALA A 155 9.84 -10.31 -14.06
C ALA A 155 9.38 -10.30 -15.53
N GLN A 156 9.34 -9.13 -16.16
CA GLN A 156 9.06 -8.99 -17.60
C GLN A 156 10.20 -9.57 -18.45
N GLU A 157 11.46 -9.32 -18.09
CA GLU A 157 12.63 -9.87 -18.81
C GLU A 157 12.66 -11.40 -18.82
N VAL A 158 12.26 -12.05 -17.71
CA VAL A 158 12.22 -13.52 -17.62
C VAL A 158 10.91 -14.13 -18.13
N GLY A 159 9.98 -13.32 -18.66
CA GLY A 159 8.73 -13.77 -19.27
C GLY A 159 7.71 -14.31 -18.26
N VAL A 160 7.74 -13.82 -17.02
CA VAL A 160 6.71 -14.14 -16.00
C VAL A 160 5.45 -13.29 -16.21
N PHE A 161 5.57 -12.14 -16.89
CA PHE A 161 4.50 -11.29 -17.39
C PHE A 161 4.88 -10.66 -18.73
#